data_AF-A0A2W4NMS8-F1
#
_entry.id   AF-A0A2W4NMS8-F1
#
_cell.length_a   1.000
_cell.length_b   1.000
_cell.length_c   1.000
_cell.angle_alpha   90.00
_cell.angle_beta   90.00
_cell.angle_gamma   90.00
#
_symmetry.space_group_name_H-M   'P 1'
#
loop_
_entity.id
_entity.type
_entity.pdbx_description
1 polymer ?
#
loop_
_entity_poly.entity_id
_entity_poly.type
_entity_poly.pdbx_seq_one_letter_code
_entity_poly.pdbx_strand_id
1 'polypeptide(L)'
;ANASGSLFSAETGFEDSEPVDVMATIEQRAIDALQGDTDIRQKLESSNGMPWYGVQQFLIDHLPEHLEDRRQFAYNLVSKAMNAIFGSQPRGWETFKSTSTGKTWIRAHK
;
A
#
# COMPACT_ATOMS: atom_id res chain seq x y z
N ALA A 1 10.35 60.84 -29.73
CA ALA A 1 9.40 59.73 -30.00
C ALA A 1 9.91 58.51 -29.24
N ASN A 2 9.18 58.05 -28.23
CA ASN A 2 9.41 56.76 -27.60
C ASN A 2 8.05 56.08 -27.55
N ALA A 3 7.85 55.09 -28.40
CA ALA A 3 6.63 54.29 -28.45
C ALA A 3 7.00 52.84 -28.75
N SER A 4 6.53 51.97 -27.87
CA SER A 4 6.14 50.57 -28.13
C SER A 4 7.28 49.56 -28.41
N GLY A 5 7.26 48.35 -27.87
CA GLY A 5 6.16 47.63 -27.26
C GLY A 5 6.64 46.59 -26.26
N SER A 6 5.94 46.58 -25.13
CA SER A 6 5.69 45.39 -24.32
C SER A 6 4.85 44.42 -25.14
N LEU A 7 5.41 43.29 -25.58
CA LEU A 7 4.74 42.04 -26.00
C LEU A 7 5.92 41.02 -26.10
N PHE A 8 6.04 39.91 -25.39
CA PHE A 8 5.06 38.89 -25.06
C PHE A 8 5.50 38.14 -23.80
N SER A 9 4.65 38.13 -22.79
CA SER A 9 4.57 37.06 -21.82
C SER A 9 4.22 35.78 -22.57
N ALA A 10 5.20 34.92 -22.84
CA ALA A 10 4.92 33.52 -23.08
C ALA A 10 5.08 32.83 -21.72
N GLU A 11 4.00 32.90 -20.94
CA GLU A 11 3.72 31.96 -19.87
C GLU A 11 3.78 30.55 -20.47
N THR A 12 4.94 29.92 -20.41
CA THR A 12 5.00 28.46 -20.43
C THR A 12 4.46 28.04 -19.07
N GLY A 13 3.13 27.97 -18.98
CA GLY A 13 2.47 27.09 -18.04
C GLY A 13 2.94 25.69 -18.38
N PHE A 14 4.05 25.28 -17.79
CA PHE A 14 4.30 23.87 -17.56
C PHE A 14 3.17 23.47 -16.63
N GLU A 15 2.13 22.88 -17.20
CA GLU A 15 1.16 22.10 -16.44
C GLU A 15 2.02 21.13 -15.61
N ASP A 16 2.16 21.47 -14.34
CA ASP A 16 2.69 20.65 -13.27
C ASP A 16 1.74 19.47 -13.13
N SER A 17 1.76 18.57 -14.12
CA SER A 17 1.37 17.19 -13.89
C SER A 17 2.48 16.66 -13.01
N GLU A 18 2.28 16.83 -11.70
CA GLU A 18 2.99 16.19 -10.61
C GLU A 18 3.51 14.84 -11.10
N PRO A 19 4.80 14.49 -10.92
CA PRO A 19 5.28 13.18 -11.33
C PRO A 19 4.42 12.15 -10.58
N VAL A 20 3.46 11.54 -11.29
CA VAL A 20 2.56 10.55 -10.71
C VAL A 20 3.47 9.48 -10.14
N ASP A 21 3.52 9.39 -8.82
CA ASP A 21 4.36 8.41 -8.16
C ASP A 21 3.72 7.04 -8.41
N VAL A 22 4.17 6.41 -9.50
CA VAL A 22 3.63 5.16 -10.01
C VAL A 22 3.72 4.09 -8.93
N MET A 23 4.80 4.11 -8.13
CA MET A 23 4.97 3.19 -7.00
C MET A 23 3.93 3.43 -5.92
N ALA A 24 3.74 4.68 -5.48
CA ALA A 24 2.69 5.00 -4.50
C ALA A 24 1.29 4.61 -4.99
N THR A 25 1.02 4.76 -6.29
CA THR A 25 -0.25 4.35 -6.90
C THR A 25 -0.44 2.83 -6.86
N ILE A 26 0.61 2.06 -7.15
CA ILE A 26 0.59 0.60 -7.04
C ILE A 26 0.38 0.16 -5.59
N GLU A 27 1.07 0.79 -4.63
CA GLU A 27 0.88 0.51 -3.20
C GLU A 27 -0.57 0.76 -2.78
N GLN A 28 -1.12 1.94 -3.11
CA GLN A 28 -2.48 2.31 -2.74
C GLN A 28 -3.51 1.34 -3.32
N ARG A 29 -3.36 0.90 -4.57
CA ARG A 29 -4.27 -0.09 -5.17
C ARG A 29 -4.26 -1.43 -4.43
N ALA A 30 -3.07 -1.92 -4.08
CA ALA A 30 -2.94 -3.18 -3.35
C ALA A 30 -3.47 -3.07 -1.91
N ILE A 31 -3.30 -1.91 -1.26
CA ILE A 31 -3.88 -1.62 0.06
C ILE A 31 -5.40 -1.55 -0.03
N ASP A 32 -5.95 -0.84 -1.02
CA ASP A 32 -7.40 -0.72 -1.22
C ASP A 32 -8.05 -2.07 -1.54
N ALA A 33 -7.39 -2.92 -2.33
CA ALA A 33 -7.82 -4.30 -2.56
C ALA A 33 -7.88 -5.11 -1.26
N LEU A 34 -6.85 -5.01 -0.41
CA LEU A 34 -6.81 -5.69 0.89
C LEU A 34 -7.88 -5.15 1.84
N GLN A 35 -8.10 -3.83 1.80
CA GLN A 35 -9.17 -3.20 2.54
C GLN A 35 -10.50 -3.77 2.06
N GLY A 36 -10.81 -3.73 0.76
CA GLY A 36 -12.07 -4.18 0.17
C GLY A 36 -12.35 -5.69 0.30
N ASP A 37 -11.32 -6.52 0.44
CA ASP A 37 -11.47 -7.97 0.56
C ASP A 37 -12.02 -8.38 1.94
N THR A 38 -13.28 -8.79 1.95
CA THR A 38 -13.98 -9.12 3.21
C THR A 38 -13.47 -10.41 3.84
N ASP A 39 -13.05 -11.40 3.05
CA ASP A 39 -12.57 -12.69 3.57
C ASP A 39 -11.27 -12.50 4.36
N ILE A 40 -10.30 -11.77 3.78
CA ILE A 40 -9.05 -11.49 4.46
C ILE A 40 -9.26 -10.55 5.65
N ARG A 41 -10.10 -9.51 5.49
CA ARG A 41 -10.39 -8.59 6.59
C ARG A 41 -10.99 -9.33 7.80
N GLN A 42 -11.96 -10.22 7.57
CA GLN A 42 -12.55 -11.04 8.64
C GLN A 42 -11.53 -11.95 9.31
N LYS A 43 -10.60 -12.55 8.56
CA LYS A 43 -9.52 -13.36 9.13
C LYS A 43 -8.54 -12.54 9.97
N LEU A 44 -8.22 -11.31 9.53
CA LEU A 44 -7.34 -10.39 10.24
C LEU A 44 -7.99 -9.86 11.52
N GLU A 45 -9.28 -9.51 11.49
CA GLU A 45 -10.06 -9.10 12.66
C GLU A 45 -10.38 -10.25 13.62
N SER A 46 -10.24 -11.50 13.17
CA SER A 46 -10.48 -12.68 14.01
C SER A 46 -9.37 -12.86 15.04
N SER A 47 -9.71 -13.37 16.22
CA SER A 47 -8.74 -13.66 17.30
C SER A 47 -7.62 -14.62 16.89
N ASN A 48 -7.89 -15.49 15.90
CA ASN A 48 -6.92 -16.42 15.31
C ASN A 48 -5.93 -15.73 14.34
N GLY A 49 -6.29 -14.60 13.75
CA GLY A 49 -5.53 -13.98 12.68
C GLY A 49 -5.40 -14.86 11.44
N MET A 50 -4.38 -14.55 10.63
CA MET A 50 -3.99 -15.36 9.49
C MET A 50 -2.47 -15.40 9.30
N PRO A 51 -1.95 -16.35 8.50
CA PRO A 51 -0.52 -16.37 8.19
C PRO A 51 -0.06 -15.09 7.51
N TRP A 52 1.09 -14.54 7.93
CA TRP A 52 1.72 -13.37 7.30
C TRP A 52 1.91 -13.59 5.79
N TYR A 53 2.36 -14.79 5.42
CA TYR A 53 2.55 -15.17 4.03
C TYR A 53 1.26 -15.12 3.21
N GLY A 54 0.10 -15.36 3.83
CA GLY A 54 -1.19 -15.25 3.16
C GLY A 54 -1.50 -13.80 2.74
N VAL A 55 -1.29 -12.84 3.65
CA VAL A 55 -1.44 -11.41 3.34
C VAL A 55 -0.42 -10.99 2.28
N GLN A 56 0.83 -11.42 2.41
CA GLN A 56 1.87 -11.13 1.43
C GLN A 56 1.52 -11.67 0.03
N GLN A 57 1.02 -12.90 -0.07
CA GLN A 57 0.60 -13.49 -1.35
C GLN A 57 -0.58 -12.74 -1.96
N PHE A 58 -1.56 -12.36 -1.16
CA PHE A 58 -2.68 -11.54 -1.63
C PHE A 58 -2.20 -10.22 -2.25
N LEU A 59 -1.25 -9.54 -1.58
CA LEU A 59 -0.66 -8.32 -2.11
C LEU A 59 0.08 -8.59 -3.42
N ILE A 60 0.89 -9.67 -3.50
CA ILE A 60 1.63 -10.03 -4.73
C ILE A 60 0.69 -10.21 -5.92
N ASP A 61 -0.48 -10.81 -5.71
CA ASP A 61 -1.49 -11.04 -6.75
C ASP A 61 -2.05 -9.72 -7.30
N HIS A 62 -2.09 -8.67 -6.46
CA HIS A 62 -2.53 -7.33 -6.82
C HIS A 62 -1.38 -6.41 -7.29
N LEU A 63 -0.14 -6.89 -7.31
CA LEU A 63 1.00 -6.14 -7.86
C LEU A 63 1.19 -6.43 -9.36
N PRO A 64 1.60 -5.42 -10.15
CA PRO A 64 1.84 -5.60 -11.58
C PRO A 64 2.89 -6.67 -11.85
N GLU A 65 2.61 -7.58 -12.80
CA GLU A 65 3.44 -8.77 -13.02
C GLU A 65 4.90 -8.49 -13.39
N HIS A 66 5.13 -7.34 -14.04
CA HIS A 66 6.44 -6.85 -14.48
C HIS A 66 7.19 -6.07 -13.40
N LEU A 67 6.60 -5.86 -12.22
CA LEU A 67 7.28 -5.21 -11.11
C LEU A 67 8.46 -6.08 -10.68
N GLU A 68 9.65 -5.48 -10.63
CA GLU A 68 10.82 -6.14 -10.10
C GLU A 68 10.65 -6.39 -8.61
N ASP A 69 11.14 -7.54 -8.13
CA ASP A 69 11.10 -7.89 -6.71
C ASP A 69 9.70 -7.83 -6.04
N ARG A 70 8.60 -8.14 -6.77
CA ARG A 70 7.22 -8.19 -6.23
C ARG A 70 7.11 -8.82 -4.85
N ARG A 71 7.85 -9.91 -4.62
CA ARG A 71 7.85 -10.62 -3.33
C ARG A 71 8.40 -9.77 -2.20
N GLN A 72 9.52 -9.08 -2.42
CA GLN A 72 10.14 -8.18 -1.46
C GLN A 72 9.29 -6.92 -1.26
N PHE A 73 8.74 -6.38 -2.35
CA PHE A 73 7.85 -5.24 -2.30
C PHE A 73 6.61 -5.54 -1.46
N ALA A 74 5.92 -6.66 -1.75
CA ALA A 74 4.77 -7.10 -0.98
C ALA A 74 5.09 -7.36 0.48
N TYR A 75 6.27 -7.92 0.78
CA TYR A 75 6.71 -8.13 2.17
C TYR A 75 6.74 -6.81 2.96
N ASN A 76 7.29 -5.75 2.38
CA ASN A 76 7.31 -4.42 2.99
C ASN A 76 5.91 -3.79 3.02
N LEU A 77 5.12 -4.05 1.99
CA LEU A 77 3.76 -3.51 1.84
C LEU A 77 2.79 -4.07 2.88
N VAL A 78 2.98 -5.31 3.39
CA VAL A 78 2.13 -5.87 4.46
C VAL A 78 2.06 -4.90 5.65
N SER A 79 3.20 -4.47 6.18
CA SER A 79 3.23 -3.54 7.32
C SER A 79 2.56 -2.21 7.01
N LYS A 80 2.78 -1.67 5.80
CA LYS A 80 2.15 -0.42 5.36
C LYS A 80 0.63 -0.56 5.25
N ALA A 81 0.16 -1.64 4.63
CA ALA A 81 -1.25 -1.93 4.45
C ALA A 81 -1.96 -2.10 5.80
N MET A 82 -1.34 -2.82 6.73
CA MET A 82 -1.89 -3.02 8.06
C MET A 82 -1.93 -1.73 8.87
N ASN A 83 -0.89 -0.90 8.76
CA ASN A 83 -0.89 0.43 9.36
C ASN A 83 -1.97 1.35 8.76
N ALA A 84 -2.24 1.24 7.47
CA ALA A 84 -3.27 2.03 6.80
C ALA A 84 -4.69 1.60 7.18
N ILE A 85 -4.94 0.28 7.29
CA ILE A 85 -6.29 -0.28 7.50
C ILE A 85 -6.65 -0.33 9.00
N PHE A 86 -5.71 -0.77 9.85
CA PHE A 86 -5.98 -1.03 11.28
C PHE A 86 -5.28 -0.02 12.21
N GLY A 87 -4.43 0.85 11.68
CA GLY A 87 -3.62 1.79 12.45
C GLY A 87 -2.27 1.19 12.88
N SER A 88 -1.48 1.95 13.64
CA SER A 88 -0.08 1.60 13.91
C SER A 88 0.11 0.36 14.80
N GLN A 89 1.07 -0.50 14.45
CA GLN A 89 1.57 -1.56 15.33
C GLN A 89 2.22 -0.98 16.61
N PRO A 90 2.06 -1.60 17.80
CA PRO A 90 1.28 -2.80 18.09
C PRO A 90 -0.16 -2.53 18.52
N ARG A 91 -0.66 -1.28 18.46
CA ARG A 91 -1.99 -0.94 18.98
C ARG A 91 -3.12 -1.36 18.05
N GLY A 92 -2.94 -1.17 16.74
CA GLY A 92 -3.96 -1.52 15.74
C GLY A 92 -3.91 -2.98 15.29
N TRP A 93 -2.73 -3.57 15.32
CA TRP A 93 -2.49 -4.95 14.90
C TRP A 93 -1.17 -5.44 15.46
N GLU A 94 -0.96 -6.75 15.45
CA GLU A 94 0.28 -7.40 15.91
C GLU A 94 0.69 -8.57 15.02
N THR A 95 1.96 -8.94 15.13
CA THR A 95 2.46 -10.22 14.63
C THR A 95 2.82 -11.13 15.78
N PHE A 96 2.54 -12.42 15.61
CA PHE A 96 2.85 -13.43 16.60
C PHE A 96 3.26 -14.74 15.93
N LYS A 97 4.02 -15.58 16.63
CA LYS A 97 4.31 -16.93 16.14
C LYS A 97 3.17 -17.85 16.51
N SER A 98 2.54 -18.47 15.51
CA SER A 98 1.53 -19.49 15.74
C SER A 98 2.19 -20.76 16.28
N THR A 99 1.69 -21.26 17.42
CA THR A 99 2.15 -22.52 18.02
C THR A 99 1.77 -23.75 17.19
N SER A 100 0.74 -23.63 16.35
CA SER A 100 0.26 -24.71 15.50
C SER A 100 1.16 -24.93 14.28
N THR A 101 1.66 -23.86 13.65
CA THR A 101 2.46 -23.98 12.42
C THR A 101 3.92 -23.55 12.58
N GLY A 102 4.29 -22.93 13.70
CA GLY A 102 5.62 -22.32 13.92
C GLY A 102 5.93 -21.10 13.05
N LYS A 103 4.93 -20.60 12.29
CA LYS A 103 5.08 -19.49 11.34
C LYS A 103 4.62 -18.17 11.95
N THR A 104 5.01 -17.06 11.34
CA THR A 104 4.52 -15.73 11.68
C THR A 104 3.09 -15.55 11.17
N TRP A 105 2.21 -15.15 12.07
CA TRP A 105 0.82 -14.82 11.83
C TRP A 105 0.58 -13.37 12.20
N ILE A 106 -0.51 -12.82 11.70
CA ILE A 106 -0.93 -11.44 11.86
C ILE A 106 -2.40 -11.38 12.25
N ARG A 107 -2.73 -10.48 13.18
CA ARG A 107 -4.10 -10.17 13.58
C ARG A 107 -4.25 -8.69 13.92
N ALA A 108 -5.44 -8.15 13.73
CA ALA A 108 -5.82 -6.82 14.15
C ALA A 108 -6.36 -6.82 15.58
N HIS A 109 -6.13 -5.73 16.29
CA HIS A 109 -6.76 -5.43 17.57
C HIS A 109 -8.00 -4.59 17.29
N LYS A 110 -9.18 -5.15 17.54
CA LYS A 110 -10.46 -4.46 17.43
C LYS A 110 -10.87 -3.85 18.77
#